data_AF-A0A5N9CBV6-F1
#
_entry.id   AF-A0A5N9CBV6-F1
#
_cell.length_a   1.000
_cell.length_b   1.000
_cell.length_c   1.000
_cell.angle_alpha   90.00
_cell.angle_beta   90.00
_cell.angle_gamma   90.00
#
_symmetry.space_group_name_H-M   'P 1'
#
loop_
_entity.id
_entity.type
_entity.pdbx_description
1 polymer ?
#
loop_
_entity_poly.entity_id
_entity_poly.type
_entity_poly.pdbx_seq_one_letter_code
_entity_poly.pdbx_strand_id
1 'polypeptide(L)'
;MEEFFQFGGTAAIAIIGILLFLFSRGQKKRETHELKTSIEKTGQTVYEGASKDLLDLVVHLNGLGISTETHTRNEALEKEMAGSRWNSKNSRGVLYLKDTPFDWITILHRRGGKNNPPKWWYLFGLRDERIGSIHTTKLRTIRKKSFPIFGKVLDTEWSGNDHHTNLLETLSEDSDIDGLSERLGNITVESHTQAFHGWVIEFERNPVTGDPFSVKANWAAIRKMSDFILKAPVN
;
A
#
# COMPACT_ATOMS: atom_id res chain seq x y z
N MET A 1 -30.47 47.73 -14.88
CA MET A 1 -30.37 46.51 -15.71
C MET A 1 -29.05 45.74 -15.51
N GLU A 2 -28.17 46.15 -14.58
CA GLU A 2 -26.93 45.42 -14.29
C GLU A 2 -27.02 44.46 -13.09
N GLU A 3 -28.01 44.56 -12.21
CA GLU A 3 -28.14 43.65 -11.05
C GLU A 3 -28.78 42.29 -11.37
N PHE A 4 -29.44 42.13 -12.52
CA PHE A 4 -30.08 40.86 -12.89
C PHE A 4 -29.10 39.81 -13.47
N PHE A 5 -27.89 40.23 -13.85
CA PHE A 5 -26.88 39.33 -14.43
C PHE A 5 -25.90 38.73 -13.39
N GLN A 6 -25.83 39.26 -12.17
CA GLN A 6 -24.94 38.72 -11.13
C GLN A 6 -25.53 37.52 -10.36
N PHE A 7 -26.86 37.39 -10.27
CA PHE A 7 -27.51 36.32 -9.50
C PHE A 7 -27.70 35.01 -10.30
N GLY A 8 -27.84 35.08 -11.63
CA GLY A 8 -28.03 33.90 -12.48
C GLY A 8 -26.76 33.08 -12.68
N GLY A 9 -25.59 33.73 -12.70
CA GLY A 9 -24.30 33.06 -12.93
C GLY A 9 -23.86 32.17 -11.76
N THR A 10 -24.06 32.61 -10.52
CA THR A 10 -23.67 31.86 -9.32
C THR A 10 -24.53 30.63 -9.08
N ALA A 11 -25.85 30.73 -9.31
CA ALA A 11 -26.77 29.60 -9.23
C ALA A 11 -26.48 28.53 -10.32
N ALA A 12 -26.19 28.95 -11.55
CA ALA A 12 -25.84 28.03 -12.64
C ALA A 12 -24.52 27.28 -12.37
N ILE A 13 -23.51 27.97 -11.85
CA ILE A 13 -22.23 27.35 -11.45
C ILE A 13 -22.43 26.33 -10.32
N ALA A 14 -23.27 26.65 -9.32
CA ALA A 14 -23.58 25.73 -8.23
C ALA A 14 -24.29 24.45 -8.74
N ILE A 15 -25.25 24.60 -9.66
CA ILE A 15 -25.98 23.46 -10.27
C ILE A 15 -25.02 22.57 -11.07
N ILE A 16 -24.15 23.16 -11.90
CA ILE A 16 -23.14 22.41 -12.66
C ILE A 16 -22.20 21.66 -11.71
N GLY A 17 -21.74 22.31 -10.64
CA GLY A 17 -20.91 21.68 -9.62
C GLY A 17 -21.59 20.48 -8.94
N ILE A 18 -22.88 20.61 -8.60
CA ILE A 18 -23.69 19.52 -8.02
C ILE A 18 -23.83 18.37 -9.02
N LEU A 19 -24.14 18.67 -10.29
CA LEU A 19 -24.28 17.65 -11.33
C LEU A 19 -22.97 16.89 -11.57
N LEU A 20 -21.83 17.60 -11.64
CA LEU A 20 -20.52 16.98 -11.75
C LEU A 20 -20.18 16.10 -10.55
N PHE A 21 -20.50 16.56 -9.33
CA PHE A 21 -20.30 15.78 -8.11
C PHE A 21 -21.16 14.50 -8.09
N LEU A 22 -22.45 14.61 -8.45
CA LEU A 22 -23.36 13.47 -8.53
C LEU A 22 -22.92 12.49 -9.63
N PHE A 23 -22.50 13.00 -10.79
CA PHE A 23 -21.98 12.19 -11.88
C PHE A 23 -20.72 11.43 -11.45
N SER A 24 -19.75 12.10 -10.82
CA SER A 24 -18.54 11.47 -10.28
C SER A 24 -18.86 10.38 -9.25
N ARG A 25 -19.82 10.66 -8.34
CA ARG A 25 -20.27 9.67 -7.35
C ARG A 25 -20.95 8.47 -8.01
N GLY A 26 -21.72 8.71 -9.08
CA GLY A 26 -22.37 7.67 -9.89
C GLY A 26 -21.35 6.77 -10.60
N GLN A 27 -20.33 7.36 -11.24
CA GLN A 27 -19.23 6.66 -11.88
C GLN A 27 -18.51 5.74 -10.89
N LYS A 28 -18.08 6.28 -9.75
CA LYS A 28 -17.39 5.50 -8.71
C LYS A 28 -18.22 4.31 -8.20
N LYS A 29 -19.54 4.49 -8.05
CA LYS A 29 -20.45 3.41 -7.61
C LYS A 29 -20.53 2.30 -8.67
N ARG A 30 -20.58 2.65 -9.95
CA ARG A 30 -20.60 1.68 -11.06
C ARG A 30 -19.31 0.88 -11.12
N GLU A 31 -18.16 1.55 -11.12
CA GLU A 31 -16.84 0.89 -11.11
C GLU A 31 -16.70 -0.07 -9.93
N THR A 32 -17.10 0.35 -8.72
CA THR A 32 -17.05 -0.50 -7.53
C THR A 32 -17.94 -1.75 -7.69
N HIS A 33 -19.11 -1.60 -8.31
CA HIS A 33 -20.01 -2.71 -8.57
C HIS A 33 -19.43 -3.67 -9.61
N GLU A 34 -18.88 -3.14 -10.70
CA GLU A 34 -18.22 -3.93 -11.75
C GLU A 34 -17.04 -4.75 -11.20
N LEU A 35 -16.20 -4.14 -10.36
CA LEU A 35 -15.10 -4.84 -9.70
C LEU A 35 -15.60 -5.98 -8.81
N LYS A 36 -16.64 -5.72 -7.99
CA LYS A 36 -17.23 -6.77 -7.13
C LYS A 36 -17.76 -7.94 -7.95
N THR A 37 -18.54 -7.67 -8.99
CA THR A 37 -19.07 -8.71 -9.87
C THR A 37 -17.96 -9.47 -10.59
N SER A 38 -16.86 -8.80 -10.96
CA SER A 38 -15.70 -9.48 -11.55
C SER A 38 -15.00 -10.40 -10.54
N ILE A 39 -14.89 -10.00 -9.28
CA ILE A 39 -14.26 -10.79 -8.21
C ILE A 39 -15.12 -12.00 -7.83
N GLU A 40 -16.44 -11.82 -7.74
CA GLU A 40 -17.38 -12.92 -7.46
C GLU A 40 -17.26 -14.05 -8.49
N LYS A 41 -17.03 -13.72 -9.77
CA LYS A 41 -16.80 -14.70 -10.84
C LYS A 41 -15.52 -15.51 -10.67
N THR A 42 -14.54 -15.01 -9.91
CA THR A 42 -13.32 -15.78 -9.61
C THR A 42 -13.49 -16.67 -8.37
N GLY A 43 -14.69 -16.74 -7.78
CA GLY A 43 -14.96 -17.51 -6.57
C GLY A 43 -14.36 -16.91 -5.30
N GLN A 44 -13.83 -15.68 -5.37
CA GLN A 44 -13.29 -14.97 -4.21
C GLN A 44 -14.36 -14.10 -3.58
N THR A 45 -14.27 -13.94 -2.26
CA THR A 45 -15.21 -13.13 -1.48
C THR A 45 -14.49 -11.97 -0.81
N VAL A 46 -15.12 -10.80 -0.86
CA VAL A 46 -14.68 -9.59 -0.16
C VAL A 46 -15.85 -9.06 0.68
N TYR A 47 -15.58 -8.64 1.92
CA TYR A 47 -16.61 -8.15 2.83
C TYR A 47 -17.41 -6.95 2.27
N GLU A 48 -18.66 -6.81 2.73
CA GLU A 48 -19.53 -5.72 2.31
C GLU A 48 -18.97 -4.34 2.71
N GLY A 49 -19.07 -3.36 1.81
CA GLY A 49 -18.50 -2.03 2.04
C GLY A 49 -16.99 -1.90 1.80
N ALA A 50 -16.32 -2.95 1.30
CA ALA A 50 -14.92 -2.85 0.87
C ALA A 50 -14.67 -1.67 -0.09
N SER A 51 -13.53 -1.02 0.12
CA SER A 51 -13.16 0.16 -0.64
C SER A 51 -12.74 -0.19 -2.07
N LYS A 52 -12.88 0.75 -3.02
CA LYS A 52 -12.41 0.56 -4.40
C LYS A 52 -10.92 0.18 -4.45
N ASP A 53 -10.08 0.84 -3.65
CA ASP A 53 -8.63 0.55 -3.54
C ASP A 53 -8.38 -0.94 -3.19
N LEU A 54 -9.20 -1.52 -2.31
CA LEU A 54 -9.09 -2.92 -1.91
C LEU A 54 -9.57 -3.87 -3.02
N LEU A 55 -10.66 -3.52 -3.72
CA LEU A 55 -11.18 -4.32 -4.83
C LEU A 55 -10.23 -4.31 -6.04
N ASP A 56 -9.64 -3.16 -6.37
CA ASP A 56 -8.61 -3.04 -7.41
C ASP A 56 -7.42 -3.96 -7.06
N LEU A 57 -7.01 -3.99 -5.78
CA LEU A 57 -5.93 -4.86 -5.32
C LEU A 57 -6.26 -6.35 -5.51
N VAL A 58 -7.49 -6.79 -5.21
CA VAL A 58 -7.90 -8.18 -5.46
C VAL A 58 -7.79 -8.51 -6.96
N VAL A 59 -8.24 -7.62 -7.84
CA VAL A 59 -8.12 -7.83 -9.30
C VAL A 59 -6.66 -7.97 -9.74
N HIS A 60 -5.76 -7.14 -9.20
CA HIS A 60 -4.33 -7.22 -9.51
C HIS A 60 -3.69 -8.52 -9.00
N LEU A 61 -4.02 -8.94 -7.78
CA LEU A 61 -3.55 -10.20 -7.21
C LEU A 61 -4.05 -11.41 -8.01
N ASN A 62 -5.32 -11.38 -8.47
CA ASN A 62 -5.88 -12.40 -9.35
C ASN A 62 -5.13 -12.49 -10.68
N GLY A 63 -4.75 -11.34 -11.25
CA GLY A 63 -3.91 -11.28 -12.45
C GLY A 63 -2.52 -11.91 -12.28
N LEU A 64 -2.04 -12.03 -11.04
CA LEU A 64 -0.80 -12.73 -10.67
C LEU A 64 -1.04 -14.19 -10.26
N GLY A 65 -2.27 -14.68 -10.28
CA GLY A 65 -2.64 -16.02 -9.83
C GLY A 65 -2.65 -16.18 -8.31
N ILE A 66 -2.72 -15.09 -7.56
CA ILE A 66 -2.75 -15.11 -6.10
C ILE A 66 -4.21 -15.04 -5.66
N SER A 67 -4.66 -16.04 -4.91
CA SER A 67 -5.99 -16.03 -4.30
C SER A 67 -5.97 -15.27 -2.98
N THR A 68 -7.06 -14.56 -2.72
CA THR A 68 -7.27 -13.84 -1.45
C THR A 68 -8.52 -14.32 -0.73
N GLU A 69 -8.53 -14.14 0.59
CA GLU A 69 -9.72 -14.30 1.43
C GLU A 69 -9.90 -13.08 2.32
N THR A 70 -11.12 -12.54 2.37
CA THR A 70 -11.50 -11.57 3.40
C THR A 70 -13.00 -11.60 3.65
N HIS A 71 -13.39 -12.14 4.81
CA HIS A 71 -14.80 -12.26 5.20
C HIS A 71 -15.25 -11.11 6.11
N THR A 72 -14.35 -10.62 6.96
CA THR A 72 -14.60 -9.52 7.90
C THR A 72 -13.36 -8.63 8.04
N ARG A 73 -13.58 -7.41 8.51
CA ARG A 73 -12.51 -6.44 8.72
C ARG A 73 -11.73 -6.74 10.00
N ASN A 74 -10.40 -6.74 9.93
CA ASN A 74 -9.54 -6.94 11.09
C ASN A 74 -9.06 -5.59 11.65
N GLU A 75 -9.91 -4.94 12.44
CA GLU A 75 -9.63 -3.60 12.97
C GLU A 75 -8.41 -3.55 13.90
N ALA A 76 -8.13 -4.62 14.65
CA ALA A 76 -6.99 -4.69 15.55
C ALA A 76 -5.67 -4.65 14.77
N LEU A 77 -5.53 -5.50 13.76
CA LEU A 77 -4.38 -5.52 12.87
C LEU A 77 -4.25 -4.20 12.10
N GLU A 78 -5.35 -3.66 11.57
CA GLU A 78 -5.33 -2.38 10.87
C GLU A 78 -4.84 -1.23 11.74
N LYS A 79 -5.25 -1.20 13.02
CA LYS A 79 -4.84 -0.17 13.97
C LYS A 79 -3.37 -0.28 14.32
N GLU A 80 -2.87 -1.50 14.53
CA GLU A 80 -1.44 -1.72 14.79
C GLU A 80 -0.59 -1.27 13.58
N MET A 81 -0.96 -1.70 12.37
CA MET A 81 -0.22 -1.38 11.15
C MET A 81 -0.26 0.12 10.81
N ALA A 82 -1.34 0.81 11.15
CA ALA A 82 -1.39 2.26 11.04
C ALA A 82 -0.50 2.97 12.09
N GLY A 83 -0.18 2.30 13.19
CA GLY A 83 0.68 2.75 14.28
C GLY A 83 0.23 4.08 14.90
N SER A 84 1.18 4.85 15.45
CA SER A 84 0.93 6.21 15.96
C SER A 84 0.40 7.20 14.91
N ARG A 85 0.43 6.80 13.63
CA ARG A 85 -0.06 7.58 12.49
C ARG A 85 -1.52 7.29 12.13
N TRP A 86 -2.24 6.47 12.90
CA TRP A 86 -3.65 6.13 12.72
C TRP A 86 -4.57 7.34 12.45
N ASN A 87 -4.32 8.49 13.09
CA ASN A 87 -5.08 9.72 12.84
C ASN A 87 -4.83 10.36 11.46
N SER A 88 -3.81 9.90 10.73
CA SER A 88 -3.37 10.44 9.44
C SER A 88 -3.34 9.41 8.31
N LYS A 89 -3.23 8.11 8.61
CA LYS A 89 -3.25 6.99 7.66
C LYS A 89 -4.50 6.13 7.93
N ASN A 90 -5.38 6.01 6.95
CA ASN A 90 -6.55 5.13 7.01
C ASN A 90 -6.23 3.81 6.31
N SER A 91 -6.40 2.69 7.01
CA SER A 91 -6.42 1.39 6.35
C SER A 91 -7.64 1.25 5.43
N ARG A 92 -7.46 0.51 4.34
CA ARG A 92 -8.48 0.21 3.33
C ARG A 92 -9.10 -1.17 3.48
N GLY A 93 -8.68 -1.94 4.49
CA GLY A 93 -9.01 -3.35 4.66
C GLY A 93 -7.77 -4.23 4.60
N VAL A 94 -7.87 -5.45 5.15
CA VAL A 94 -6.85 -6.49 5.08
C VAL A 94 -7.34 -7.61 4.16
N LEU A 95 -6.46 -8.08 3.28
CA LEU A 95 -6.65 -9.29 2.47
C LEU A 95 -5.70 -10.36 3.00
N TYR A 96 -6.23 -11.54 3.30
CA TYR A 96 -5.39 -12.71 3.58
C TYR A 96 -5.00 -13.37 2.26
N LEU A 97 -3.74 -13.76 2.14
CA LEU A 97 -3.18 -14.31 0.91
C LEU A 97 -3.04 -15.83 1.04
N LYS A 98 -3.32 -16.55 -0.06
CA LYS A 98 -3.09 -17.99 -0.16
C LYS A 98 -1.90 -18.29 -1.05
N ASP A 99 -1.20 -19.37 -0.75
CA ASP A 99 -0.09 -19.90 -1.56
C ASP A 99 1.05 -18.88 -1.78
N THR A 100 1.26 -17.99 -0.80
CA THR A 100 2.37 -17.02 -0.78
C THR A 100 3.08 -17.08 0.58
N PRO A 101 4.34 -16.63 0.68
CA PRO A 101 5.01 -16.52 1.98
C PRO A 101 4.38 -15.44 2.88
N PHE A 102 3.57 -14.55 2.34
CA PHE A 102 2.89 -13.51 3.09
C PHE A 102 1.52 -14.00 3.57
N ASP A 103 1.21 -13.73 4.84
CA ASP A 103 -0.09 -14.05 5.44
C ASP A 103 -1.18 -13.10 4.95
N TRP A 104 -0.82 -11.82 4.80
CA TRP A 104 -1.78 -10.77 4.49
C TRP A 104 -1.15 -9.58 3.78
N ILE A 105 -2.02 -8.77 3.17
CA ILE A 105 -1.70 -7.46 2.63
C ILE A 105 -2.75 -6.42 3.02
N THR A 106 -2.32 -5.19 3.26
CA THR A 106 -3.21 -4.04 3.40
C THR A 106 -2.70 -2.82 2.64
N ILE A 107 -3.62 -1.86 2.41
CA ILE A 107 -3.30 -0.55 1.85
C ILE A 107 -3.58 0.50 2.93
N LEU A 108 -2.56 1.29 3.25
CA LEU A 108 -2.72 2.51 4.04
C LEU A 108 -2.82 3.71 3.10
N HIS A 109 -3.76 4.60 3.37
CA HIS A 109 -3.93 5.85 2.62
C HIS A 109 -3.91 7.07 3.53
N ARG A 110 -3.06 8.03 3.20
CA ARG A 110 -3.05 9.37 3.80
C ARG A 110 -3.62 10.38 2.81
N ARG A 111 -4.64 11.11 3.26
CA ARG A 111 -5.24 12.20 2.48
C ARG A 111 -4.21 13.30 2.22
N GLY A 112 -4.24 13.86 1.02
CA GLY A 112 -3.46 15.04 0.68
C GLY A 112 -3.94 16.29 1.43
N GLY A 113 -3.04 17.24 1.60
CA GLY A 113 -3.34 18.60 2.06
C GLY A 113 -3.04 19.63 0.95
N LYS A 114 -3.15 20.92 1.28
CA LYS A 114 -2.93 22.02 0.31
C LYS A 114 -1.61 21.92 -0.46
N ASN A 115 -0.54 21.54 0.25
CA ASN A 115 0.83 21.48 -0.31
C ASN A 115 1.39 20.05 -0.32
N ASN A 116 0.60 19.04 0.03
CA ASN A 116 1.07 17.67 0.18
C ASN A 116 0.17 16.73 -0.60
N PRO A 117 0.66 16.02 -1.62
CA PRO A 117 -0.16 15.07 -2.34
C PRO A 117 -0.60 13.92 -1.42
N PRO A 118 -1.73 13.27 -1.74
CA PRO A 118 -2.11 12.04 -1.06
C PRO A 118 -1.04 10.97 -1.24
N LYS A 119 -0.93 10.07 -0.26
CA LYS A 119 0.08 9.00 -0.24
C LYS A 119 -0.59 7.67 0.07
N TRP A 120 -0.08 6.62 -0.56
CA TRP A 120 -0.49 5.24 -0.32
C TRP A 120 0.72 4.42 0.06
N TRP A 121 0.49 3.40 0.88
CA TRP A 121 1.47 2.38 1.21
C TRP A 121 0.82 1.01 1.10
N TYR A 122 1.57 0.05 0.58
CA TYR A 122 1.21 -1.37 0.59
C TYR A 122 2.03 -2.05 1.67
N LEU A 123 1.37 -2.74 2.59
CA LEU A 123 2.01 -3.42 3.71
C LEU A 123 1.75 -4.90 3.55
N PHE A 124 2.82 -5.69 3.53
CA PHE A 124 2.77 -7.15 3.49
C PHE A 124 3.18 -7.71 4.85
N GLY A 125 2.35 -8.57 5.42
CA GLY A 125 2.65 -9.29 6.65
C GLY A 125 3.28 -10.64 6.35
N LEU A 126 4.46 -10.87 6.90
CA LEU A 126 5.23 -12.10 6.80
C LEU A 126 5.39 -12.68 8.20
N ARG A 127 4.64 -13.73 8.54
CA ARG A 127 4.69 -14.32 9.89
C ARG A 127 6.05 -14.94 10.15
N ASP A 128 6.59 -14.68 11.33
CA ASP A 128 7.87 -15.23 11.76
C ASP A 128 7.93 -15.31 13.28
N GLU A 129 7.60 -16.49 13.81
CA GLU A 129 7.53 -16.77 15.25
C GLU A 129 8.92 -16.75 15.92
N ARG A 130 10.00 -16.71 15.13
CA ARG A 130 11.37 -16.66 15.67
C ARG A 130 11.71 -15.26 16.22
N ILE A 131 10.99 -14.21 15.82
CA ILE A 131 11.25 -12.83 16.24
C ILE A 131 11.05 -12.70 17.74
N GLY A 132 12.09 -12.26 18.46
CA GLY A 132 12.03 -11.93 19.88
C GLY A 132 11.46 -10.53 20.16
N SER A 133 11.07 -10.28 21.40
CA SER A 133 10.53 -9.00 21.86
C SER A 133 11.59 -8.00 22.34
N ILE A 134 12.87 -8.39 22.32
CA ILE A 134 13.96 -7.61 22.94
C ILE A 134 14.31 -6.38 22.08
N HIS A 135 14.36 -6.54 20.76
CA HIS A 135 14.77 -5.50 19.84
C HIS A 135 13.83 -5.41 18.64
N THR A 136 13.40 -4.19 18.30
CA THR A 136 12.71 -3.93 17.04
C THR A 136 13.74 -3.65 15.95
N THR A 137 13.76 -4.49 14.93
CA THR A 137 14.52 -4.25 13.70
C THR A 137 13.68 -3.35 12.80
N LYS A 138 14.29 -2.27 12.31
CA LYS A 138 13.64 -1.36 11.37
C LYS A 138 14.65 -0.87 10.35
N LEU A 139 14.48 -1.31 9.12
CA LEU A 139 15.31 -0.97 7.97
C LEU A 139 14.48 -0.18 6.96
N ARG A 140 15.08 0.81 6.31
CA ARG A 140 14.40 1.64 5.33
C ARG A 140 15.36 2.13 4.26
N THR A 141 14.87 2.17 3.03
CA THR A 141 15.52 2.87 1.92
C THR A 141 15.32 4.39 2.00
N ILE A 142 16.37 5.14 1.72
CA ILE A 142 16.38 6.59 1.53
C ILE A 142 16.79 6.84 0.08
N ARG A 143 15.83 7.25 -0.75
CA ARG A 143 16.11 7.59 -2.15
C ARG A 143 16.66 9.00 -2.26
N LYS A 144 17.83 9.14 -2.89
CA LYS A 144 18.36 10.43 -3.32
C LYS A 144 17.80 10.75 -4.70
N LYS A 145 17.16 11.90 -4.82
CA LYS A 145 16.52 12.35 -6.06
C LYS A 145 17.21 13.58 -6.62
N SER A 146 17.19 13.73 -7.94
CA SER A 146 17.69 14.94 -8.60
C SER A 146 16.94 16.21 -8.17
N PHE A 147 15.67 16.06 -7.77
CA PHE A 147 14.85 17.11 -7.19
C PHE A 147 13.96 16.51 -6.07
N PRO A 148 13.83 17.16 -4.88
CA PRO A 148 13.22 16.54 -3.70
C PRO A 148 11.75 16.10 -3.84
N ILE A 149 10.96 16.83 -4.64
CA ILE A 149 9.51 16.61 -4.76
C ILE A 149 9.16 15.82 -6.04
N PHE A 150 9.86 16.10 -7.14
CA PHE A 150 9.68 15.46 -8.44
C PHE A 150 11.05 15.38 -9.11
N GLY A 151 11.58 14.18 -9.33
CA GLY A 151 12.93 14.02 -9.87
C GLY A 151 13.29 12.55 -10.03
N LYS A 152 14.23 12.28 -10.93
CA LYS A 152 14.76 10.93 -11.14
C LYS A 152 15.46 10.47 -9.85
N VAL A 153 15.27 9.21 -9.47
CA VAL A 153 16.09 8.59 -8.43
C VAL A 153 17.51 8.49 -8.96
N LEU A 154 18.46 9.04 -8.22
CA LEU A 154 19.89 9.01 -8.55
C LEU A 154 20.60 7.87 -7.83
N ASP A 155 20.11 7.52 -6.64
CA ASP A 155 20.72 6.57 -5.73
C ASP A 155 19.71 6.16 -4.65
N THR A 156 19.87 4.98 -4.08
CA THR A 156 19.08 4.45 -2.96
C THR A 156 20.02 3.93 -1.89
N GLU A 157 19.93 4.50 -0.69
CA GLU A 157 20.69 4.02 0.46
C GLU A 157 19.78 3.27 1.42
N TRP A 158 20.25 2.16 1.99
CA TRP A 158 19.58 1.51 3.11
C TRP A 158 20.06 2.09 4.44
N SER A 159 19.14 2.24 5.39
CA SER A 159 19.41 2.80 6.71
C SER A 159 18.60 2.06 7.78
N GLY A 160 19.15 1.96 8.99
CA GLY A 160 18.48 1.33 10.12
C GLY A 160 19.44 0.51 10.97
N ASN A 161 18.90 -0.09 12.03
CA ASN A 161 19.63 -1.07 12.84
C ASN A 161 18.99 -2.44 12.61
N ASP A 162 19.79 -3.36 12.09
CA ASP A 162 19.40 -4.73 11.81
C ASP A 162 19.74 -5.68 12.96
N HIS A 163 20.35 -5.18 14.04
CA HIS A 163 20.77 -5.93 15.22
C HIS A 163 21.54 -7.21 14.87
N HIS A 164 22.48 -7.18 13.92
CA HIS A 164 23.28 -8.35 13.51
C HIS A 164 22.50 -9.46 12.78
N THR A 165 21.29 -9.17 12.27
CA THR A 165 20.57 -10.08 11.35
C THR A 165 21.21 -10.14 9.95
N ASN A 166 22.16 -9.25 9.64
CA ASN A 166 22.77 -9.09 8.31
C ASN A 166 21.79 -8.68 7.20
N LEU A 167 20.57 -8.28 7.58
CA LEU A 167 19.52 -7.91 6.64
C LEU A 167 19.83 -6.59 5.94
N LEU A 168 20.50 -5.65 6.61
CA LEU A 168 20.82 -4.37 6.00
C LEU A 168 21.73 -4.56 4.78
N GLU A 169 22.82 -5.31 4.95
CA GLU A 169 23.78 -5.64 3.90
C GLU A 169 23.09 -6.44 2.78
N THR A 170 22.43 -7.55 3.15
CA THR A 170 21.75 -8.44 2.19
C THR A 170 20.73 -7.72 1.31
N LEU A 171 19.93 -6.81 1.88
CA LEU A 171 18.92 -6.06 1.12
C LEU A 171 19.56 -4.93 0.28
N SER A 172 20.68 -4.37 0.73
CA SER A 172 21.35 -3.26 0.04
C SER A 172 22.17 -3.68 -1.18
N GLU A 173 22.70 -4.89 -1.19
CA GLU A 173 23.52 -5.41 -2.29
C GLU A 173 22.69 -6.06 -3.41
N ASP A 174 21.37 -6.21 -3.21
CA ASP A 174 20.50 -6.88 -4.17
C ASP A 174 19.92 -5.92 -5.22
N SER A 175 20.41 -6.04 -6.45
CA SER A 175 19.98 -5.18 -7.57
C SER A 175 18.49 -5.25 -7.92
N ASP A 176 17.80 -6.37 -7.65
CA ASP A 176 16.36 -6.48 -7.92
C ASP A 176 15.56 -5.66 -6.91
N ILE A 177 16.02 -5.66 -5.65
CA ILE A 177 15.43 -4.91 -4.53
C ILE A 177 15.73 -3.42 -4.68
N ASP A 178 16.94 -3.06 -5.10
CA ASP A 178 17.27 -1.67 -5.39
C ASP A 178 16.37 -1.11 -6.51
N GLY A 179 16.29 -1.82 -7.64
CA GLY A 179 15.40 -1.44 -8.74
C GLY A 179 13.92 -1.43 -8.33
N LEU A 180 13.50 -2.27 -7.38
CA LEU A 180 12.15 -2.22 -6.81
C LEU A 180 11.87 -0.89 -6.10
N SER A 181 12.83 -0.37 -5.34
CA SER A 181 12.70 0.90 -4.63
C SER A 181 12.65 2.11 -5.58
N GLU A 182 13.40 2.07 -6.68
CA GLU A 182 13.36 3.09 -7.72
C GLU A 182 11.98 3.16 -8.35
N ARG A 183 11.42 1.99 -8.69
CA ARG A 183 10.10 1.88 -9.30
C ARG A 183 9.02 2.28 -8.30
N LEU A 184 8.92 1.63 -7.16
CA LEU A 184 7.75 1.77 -6.29
C LEU A 184 7.83 2.93 -5.32
N GLY A 185 8.97 3.17 -4.67
CA GLY A 185 8.89 3.93 -3.43
C GLY A 185 10.02 3.63 -2.47
N ASN A 186 10.01 4.36 -1.35
CA ASN A 186 10.80 3.89 -0.23
C ASN A 186 10.20 2.56 0.27
N ILE A 187 11.07 1.62 0.59
CA ILE A 187 10.75 0.35 1.22
C ILE A 187 11.10 0.47 2.71
N THR A 188 10.27 -0.08 3.58
CA THR A 188 10.58 -0.27 5.01
C THR A 188 10.34 -1.73 5.37
N VAL A 189 11.28 -2.33 6.10
CA VAL A 189 11.17 -3.67 6.70
C VAL A 189 11.21 -3.48 8.21
N GLU A 190 10.18 -3.93 8.91
CA GLU A 190 10.04 -3.74 10.36
C GLU A 190 9.59 -5.03 11.04
N SER A 191 10.19 -5.39 12.17
CA SER A 191 9.74 -6.50 12.99
C SER A 191 8.63 -6.08 13.96
N HIS A 192 7.66 -6.96 14.15
CA HIS A 192 6.46 -6.77 14.98
C HIS A 192 6.26 -7.97 15.91
N THR A 193 5.81 -7.69 17.14
CA THR A 193 5.61 -8.68 18.21
C THR A 193 4.30 -8.51 18.98
N GLN A 194 3.38 -7.66 18.50
CA GLN A 194 2.14 -7.33 19.19
C GLN A 194 0.94 -8.05 18.58
N ALA A 195 -0.04 -7.34 18.02
CA ALA A 195 -1.20 -7.97 17.38
C ALA A 195 -0.83 -8.70 16.07
N PHE A 196 0.38 -8.46 15.56
CA PHE A 196 1.06 -9.29 14.57
C PHE A 196 2.45 -9.70 15.07
N HIS A 197 2.79 -10.98 14.91
CA HIS A 197 4.10 -11.54 15.22
C HIS A 197 4.79 -11.92 13.91
N GLY A 198 5.76 -11.11 13.49
CA GLY A 198 6.43 -11.29 12.21
C GLY A 198 7.03 -10.01 11.65
N TRP A 199 7.32 -10.03 10.35
CA TRP A 199 7.88 -8.91 9.61
C TRP A 199 6.80 -8.20 8.80
N VAL A 200 6.88 -6.88 8.73
CA VAL A 200 6.05 -6.05 7.86
C VAL A 200 6.94 -5.38 6.83
N ILE A 201 6.62 -5.60 5.55
CA ILE A 201 7.28 -4.93 4.43
C ILE A 201 6.34 -3.85 3.89
N GLU A 202 6.68 -2.58 4.13
CA GLU A 202 5.94 -1.41 3.65
C GLU A 202 6.58 -0.88 2.36
N PHE A 203 5.78 -0.74 1.30
CA PHE A 203 6.14 -0.06 0.06
C PHE A 203 5.35 1.24 -0.07
N GLU A 204 6.03 2.38 -0.13
CA GLU A 204 5.38 3.63 -0.56
C GLU A 204 4.94 3.47 -2.03
N ARG A 205 3.74 3.92 -2.38
CA ARG A 205 3.27 3.94 -3.77
C ARG A 205 3.87 5.13 -4.51
N ASN A 206 4.40 4.90 -5.70
CA ASN A 206 4.83 5.96 -6.61
C ASN A 206 3.66 6.30 -7.56
N PRO A 207 3.22 7.57 -7.60
CA PRO A 207 2.09 7.98 -8.44
C PRO A 207 2.36 7.83 -9.95
N VAL A 208 3.62 7.73 -10.37
CA VAL A 208 4.03 7.61 -11.78
C VAL A 208 4.05 6.16 -12.26
N THR A 209 4.64 5.27 -11.46
CA THR A 209 4.90 3.86 -11.83
C THR A 209 3.85 2.89 -11.32
N GLY A 210 2.92 3.36 -10.48
CA GLY A 210 1.77 2.58 -10.04
C GLY A 210 2.02 1.79 -8.76
N ASP A 211 1.42 0.62 -8.69
CA ASP A 211 1.41 -0.22 -7.50
C ASP A 211 2.42 -1.39 -7.59
N PRO A 212 2.67 -2.13 -6.48
CA PRO A 212 3.60 -3.25 -6.46
C PRO A 212 3.28 -4.38 -7.45
N PHE A 213 2.08 -4.41 -8.02
CA PHE A 213 1.58 -5.52 -8.85
C PHE A 213 1.56 -5.17 -10.34
N SER A 214 1.75 -3.91 -10.68
CA SER A 214 1.71 -3.39 -12.05
C SER A 214 2.80 -3.99 -12.96
N VAL A 215 3.87 -4.55 -12.38
CA VAL A 215 5.00 -5.17 -13.11
C VAL A 215 5.32 -6.52 -12.49
N LYS A 216 5.31 -7.61 -13.27
CA LYS A 216 5.63 -8.97 -12.76
C LYS A 216 6.97 -9.06 -12.03
N ALA A 217 7.98 -8.32 -12.49
CA ALA A 217 9.30 -8.24 -11.85
C ALA A 217 9.24 -7.69 -10.41
N ASN A 218 8.27 -6.80 -10.11
CA ASN A 218 8.09 -6.30 -8.75
C ASN A 218 7.69 -7.43 -7.80
N TRP A 219 6.72 -8.27 -8.21
CA TRP A 219 6.28 -9.39 -7.39
C TRP A 219 7.41 -10.40 -7.13
N ALA A 220 8.24 -10.67 -8.14
CA ALA A 220 9.42 -11.53 -7.98
C ALA A 220 10.41 -10.97 -6.94
N ALA A 221 10.71 -9.66 -7.00
CA ALA A 221 11.58 -8.99 -6.03
C ALA A 221 10.96 -9.01 -4.61
N ILE A 222 9.65 -8.78 -4.47
CA ILE A 222 8.95 -8.85 -3.18
C ILE A 222 9.05 -10.25 -2.56
N ARG A 223 8.89 -11.31 -3.36
CA ARG A 223 9.10 -12.70 -2.89
C ARG A 223 10.57 -12.98 -2.52
N LYS A 224 11.51 -12.45 -3.28
CA LYS A 224 12.94 -12.56 -2.97
C LYS A 224 13.26 -11.92 -1.61
N MET A 225 12.65 -10.76 -1.31
CA MET A 225 12.77 -10.12 0.01
C MET A 225 12.25 -11.02 1.13
N SER A 226 11.10 -11.69 0.98
CA SER A 226 10.62 -12.60 2.01
C SER A 226 11.58 -13.77 2.25
N ASP A 227 12.21 -14.29 1.19
CA ASP A 227 13.18 -15.37 1.33
C ASP A 227 14.43 -14.93 2.11
N PHE A 228 14.93 -13.71 1.86
CA PHE A 228 16.04 -13.16 2.65
C PHE A 228 15.66 -12.94 4.10
N ILE A 229 14.48 -12.37 4.35
CA ILE A 229 13.97 -12.13 5.71
C ILE A 229 13.79 -13.43 6.49
N LEU A 230 13.18 -14.45 5.88
CA LEU A 230 12.98 -15.74 6.54
C LEU A 230 14.29 -16.54 6.73
N LYS A 231 15.36 -16.24 5.97
CA LYS A 231 16.67 -16.89 6.15
C LYS A 231 17.58 -16.15 7.12
N ALA A 232 17.33 -14.87 7.36
CA ALA A 232 18.14 -14.08 8.28
C ALA A 232 18.08 -14.68 9.69
N PRO A 233 19.21 -14.66 10.43
CA PRO A 233 19.18 -14.81 11.87
C PRO A 233 18.23 -13.78 12.47
N VAL A 234 17.59 -14.12 13.59
CA VAL A 234 16.75 -13.20 14.34
C VAL A 234 17.19 -13.18 15.79
N ASN A 235 16.97 -12.03 16.44
CA ASN A 235 17.27 -11.82 17.86
C ASN A 235 16.02 -11.85 18.73
#